data_AF-A0AAZ3SA93-F1
#
_entry.id   AF-A0AAZ3SA93-F1
#
_cell.length_a   1.000
_cell.length_b   1.000
_cell.length_c   1.000
_cell.angle_alpha   90.00
_cell.angle_beta   90.00
_cell.angle_gamma   90.00
#
_symmetry.space_group_name_H-M   'P 1'
#
loop_
_entity.id
_entity.type
_entity.pdbx_description
1 polymer ?
#
loop_
_entity_poly.entity_id
_entity_poly.type
_entity_poly.pdbx_seq_one_letter_code
_entity_poly.pdbx_strand_id
1 'polypeptide(L)'
;MGAVIGVTYKGISRRGGVKDCCLGYNDKSWSLFCSDNSYIAWHNNNPTTIDVPSSSSHRVGVYLDWPAGTLSFYRASSDTLTHLITFTSTFTEPLYPGFWVFDCASSVSLK
;
A
#
# COMPACT_ATOMS: atom_id res chain seq x y z
N MET A 1 -13.65 -6.91 5.50
CA MET A 1 -12.41 -7.06 6.28
C MET A 1 -11.27 -6.41 5.50
N GLY A 2 -10.05 -6.27 6.04
CA GLY A 2 -9.00 -5.62 5.24
C GLY A 2 -7.60 -5.61 5.84
N ALA A 3 -6.65 -5.27 4.97
CA ALA A 3 -5.25 -5.11 5.31
C ALA A 3 -4.68 -3.89 4.58
N VAL A 4 -3.66 -3.27 5.17
CA VAL A 4 -2.82 -2.29 4.50
C VAL A 4 -1.55 -2.97 4.03
N ILE A 5 -1.22 -2.80 2.75
CA ILE A 5 0.09 -3.13 2.19
C ILE A 5 0.75 -1.81 1.83
N GLY A 6 1.98 -1.60 2.25
CA GLY A 6 2.68 -0.38 1.91
C GLY A 6 4.20 -0.50 1.99
N VAL A 7 4.83 0.62 1.72
CA VAL A 7 6.27 0.80 1.90
C VAL A 7 6.51 2.08 2.68
N THR A 8 7.58 2.09 3.45
CA THR A 8 7.91 3.23 4.29
C THR A 8 9.41 3.38 4.44
N TYR A 9 9.84 4.60 4.67
CA TYR A 9 11.18 4.85 5.16
C TYR A 9 11.40 4.28 6.57
N LYS A 10 12.66 4.02 6.92
CA LYS A 10 13.02 3.56 8.27
C LYS A 10 12.58 4.53 9.37
N GLY A 11 12.58 5.83 9.05
CA GLY A 11 12.29 6.93 9.97
C GLY A 11 10.81 7.18 10.30
N ILE A 12 9.89 6.30 9.89
CA ILE A 12 8.50 6.34 10.36
C ILE A 12 8.43 6.08 11.87
N SER A 13 7.55 6.78 12.57
CA SER A 13 7.38 6.53 14.00
C SER A 13 6.76 5.15 14.24
N ARG A 14 7.14 4.50 15.34
CA ARG A 14 6.55 3.22 15.77
C ARG A 14 5.59 3.37 16.95
N ARG A 15 5.39 4.61 17.41
CA ARG A 15 4.52 5.01 18.52
C ARG A 15 3.88 6.36 18.20
N GLY A 16 2.85 6.74 18.95
CA GLY A 16 2.15 8.01 18.75
C GLY A 16 0.83 7.86 18.03
N GLY A 17 0.33 8.96 17.47
CA GLY A 17 -0.97 9.00 16.82
C GLY A 17 -0.94 8.41 15.42
N VAL A 18 -2.13 8.31 14.82
CA VAL A 18 -2.34 7.74 13.46
C VAL A 18 -1.43 8.41 12.43
N LYS A 19 -1.28 9.73 12.47
CA LYS A 19 -0.44 10.49 11.54
C LYS A 19 1.05 10.17 11.68
N ASP A 20 1.51 9.75 12.85
CA ASP A 20 2.93 9.51 13.10
C ASP A 20 3.36 8.09 12.70
N CYS A 21 2.49 7.11 12.97
CA CYS A 21 2.87 5.69 12.93
C CYS A 21 2.12 4.84 11.89
N CYS A 22 0.95 5.27 11.40
CA CYS A 22 0.20 4.49 10.42
C CYS A 22 0.72 4.69 8.99
N LEU A 23 0.79 3.60 8.24
CA LEU A 23 1.22 3.62 6.83
C LEU A 23 0.25 4.41 5.97
N GLY A 24 0.78 5.33 5.16
CA GLY A 24 0.04 6.23 4.28
C GLY A 24 -0.46 7.52 4.94
N TYR A 25 -0.42 7.60 6.28
CA TYR A 25 -0.89 8.78 7.04
C TYR A 25 0.21 9.83 7.30
N ASN A 26 1.43 9.59 6.80
CA ASN A 26 2.57 10.51 6.83
C ASN A 26 3.23 10.59 5.44
N ASP A 27 4.13 11.56 5.32
CA ASP A 27 4.97 11.80 4.15
C ASP A 27 6.11 10.77 3.97
N LYS A 28 6.31 9.87 4.93
CA LYS A 28 7.35 8.82 4.91
C LYS A 28 6.83 7.46 4.46
N SER A 29 5.56 7.37 4.04
CA SER A 29 4.96 6.09 3.67
C SER A 29 3.92 6.23 2.57
N TRP A 30 3.81 5.15 1.79
CA TRP A 30 2.84 4.97 0.72
C TRP A 30 2.17 3.64 0.95
N SER A 31 0.84 3.60 0.86
CA SER A 31 0.10 2.39 1.15
C SER A 31 -1.14 2.21 0.31
N LEU A 32 -1.60 0.98 0.26
CA LEU A 32 -2.84 0.53 -0.33
C LEU A 32 -3.62 -0.22 0.74
N PHE A 33 -4.76 0.33 1.13
CA PHE A 33 -5.76 -0.39 1.88
C PHE A 33 -6.54 -1.29 0.93
N CYS A 34 -6.57 -2.59 1.24
CA CYS A 34 -7.30 -3.60 0.51
C CYS A 34 -8.47 -4.08 1.36
N SER A 35 -9.66 -3.98 0.80
CA SER A 35 -10.87 -4.62 1.33
C SER A 35 -11.48 -5.55 0.29
N ASP A 36 -12.50 -6.30 0.69
CA ASP A 36 -13.16 -7.31 -0.17
C ASP A 36 -13.65 -6.72 -1.51
N ASN A 37 -14.05 -5.44 -1.51
CA ASN A 37 -14.68 -4.80 -2.68
C ASN A 37 -14.05 -3.47 -3.09
N SER A 38 -13.03 -2.97 -2.41
CA SER A 38 -12.45 -1.67 -2.74
C SER A 38 -10.99 -1.55 -2.34
N TYR A 39 -10.31 -0.65 -3.05
CA TYR A 39 -8.93 -0.26 -2.81
C TYR A 39 -8.88 1.24 -2.53
N ILE A 40 -8.14 1.62 -1.50
CA ILE A 40 -7.87 3.03 -1.19
C ILE A 40 -6.37 3.20 -1.04
N ALA A 41 -5.77 3.98 -1.92
CA ALA A 41 -4.37 4.35 -1.82
C ALA A 41 -4.20 5.54 -0.89
N TRP A 42 -3.13 5.55 -0.09
CA TRP A 42 -2.84 6.60 0.87
C TRP A 42 -1.37 7.03 0.79
N HIS A 43 -1.15 8.33 0.84
CA HIS A 43 0.14 8.94 1.09
C HIS A 43 -0.07 10.30 1.75
N ASN A 44 0.71 10.63 2.78
CA ASN A 44 0.63 11.90 3.50
C ASN A 44 -0.80 12.29 3.94
N ASN A 45 -1.56 11.30 4.46
CA ASN A 45 -2.95 11.48 4.89
C ASN A 45 -3.88 11.98 3.76
N ASN A 46 -3.52 11.71 2.51
CA ASN A 46 -4.35 11.99 1.35
C ASN A 46 -4.83 10.69 0.70
N PRO A 47 -6.13 10.34 0.81
CA PRO A 47 -6.67 9.15 0.19
C PRO A 47 -6.91 9.33 -1.30
N THR A 48 -6.77 8.24 -2.05
CA THR A 48 -7.23 8.12 -3.44
C THR A 48 -8.03 6.82 -3.55
N THR A 49 -9.35 6.95 -3.73
CA THR A 49 -10.22 5.80 -4.00
C THR A 49 -9.95 5.28 -5.40
N ILE A 50 -9.82 3.96 -5.53
CA ILE A 50 -9.53 3.31 -6.81
C ILE A 50 -10.74 2.49 -7.22
N ASP A 51 -11.38 2.92 -8.30
CA ASP A 51 -12.51 2.22 -8.89
C ASP A 51 -12.02 1.12 -9.82
N VAL A 52 -12.14 -0.13 -9.34
CA VAL A 52 -11.89 -1.32 -10.15
C VAL A 52 -13.06 -2.29 -10.02
N PRO A 53 -13.39 -3.06 -11.08
CA PRO A 53 -14.41 -4.09 -11.00
C PRO A 53 -14.12 -5.06 -9.85
N SER A 54 -15.16 -5.55 -9.18
CA SER A 54 -15.01 -6.57 -8.16
C SER A 54 -14.26 -7.79 -8.72
N SER A 55 -13.45 -8.40 -7.89
CA SER A 55 -12.65 -9.57 -8.26
C SER A 55 -12.53 -10.49 -7.06
N SER A 56 -12.45 -11.79 -7.32
CA SER A 56 -12.16 -12.78 -6.29
C SER A 56 -10.69 -12.76 -5.83
N SER A 57 -9.80 -12.05 -6.55
CA SER A 57 -8.38 -11.98 -6.18
C SER A 57 -8.08 -10.82 -5.25
N HIS A 58 -7.45 -11.16 -4.12
CA HIS A 58 -6.95 -10.25 -3.10
C HIS A 58 -5.41 -10.16 -3.10
N ARG A 59 -4.76 -10.68 -4.15
CA ARG A 59 -3.30 -10.64 -4.29
C ARG A 59 -2.87 -9.28 -4.83
N VAL A 60 -1.94 -8.65 -4.15
CA VAL A 60 -1.36 -7.36 -4.55
C VAL A 60 0.10 -7.54 -4.93
N GLY A 61 0.45 -7.03 -6.12
CA GLY A 61 1.83 -6.83 -6.53
C GLY A 61 2.26 -5.39 -6.21
N VAL A 62 3.48 -5.23 -5.70
CA VAL A 62 4.09 -3.92 -5.46
C VAL A 62 5.38 -3.86 -6.27
N TYR A 63 5.52 -2.83 -7.09
CA TYR A 63 6.68 -2.61 -7.94
C TYR A 63 7.30 -1.25 -7.67
N LEU A 64 8.62 -1.23 -7.53
CA LEU A 64 9.41 -0.02 -7.25
C LEU A 64 10.42 0.18 -8.38
N ASP A 65 10.27 1.29 -9.10
CA ASP A 65 11.29 1.82 -10.00
C ASP A 65 11.97 2.99 -9.29
N TRP A 66 13.07 2.69 -8.62
CA TRP A 66 13.80 3.67 -7.82
C TRP A 66 14.40 4.81 -8.66
N PRO A 67 15.12 4.54 -9.78
CA PRO A 67 15.64 5.61 -10.62
C PRO A 67 14.56 6.50 -11.23
N ALA A 68 13.41 5.93 -11.62
CA ALA A 68 12.29 6.71 -12.15
C ALA A 68 11.46 7.42 -11.07
N GLY A 69 11.66 7.07 -9.79
CA GLY A 69 10.90 7.63 -8.68
C GLY A 69 9.44 7.19 -8.68
N THR A 70 9.15 5.95 -9.09
CA THR A 70 7.77 5.44 -9.14
C THR A 70 7.56 4.21 -8.26
N LEU A 71 6.39 4.17 -7.63
CA LEU A 71 5.93 3.04 -6.84
C LEU A 71 4.52 2.68 -7.31
N SER A 72 4.39 1.49 -7.90
CA SER A 72 3.14 1.03 -8.51
C SER A 72 2.55 -0.16 -7.75
N PHE A 73 1.23 -0.13 -7.58
CA PHE A 73 0.44 -1.20 -7.01
C PHE A 73 -0.41 -1.85 -8.10
N TYR A 74 -0.51 -3.17 -8.05
CA TYR A 74 -1.27 -3.97 -8.99
C TYR A 74 -2.14 -4.98 -8.24
N ARG A 75 -3.35 -5.22 -8.72
CA ARG A 75 -4.09 -6.43 -8.38
C ARG A 75 -3.61 -7.55 -9.29
N ALA A 76 -3.10 -8.62 -8.70
CA ALA A 76 -2.66 -9.80 -9.42
C ALA A 76 -3.77 -10.86 -9.44
N SER A 77 -4.11 -11.39 -10.61
CA SER A 77 -5.08 -12.47 -10.78
C SER A 77 -4.55 -13.48 -11.78
N SER A 78 -4.31 -14.73 -11.37
CA SER A 78 -3.61 -15.77 -12.15
C SER A 78 -2.43 -15.21 -12.97
N ASP A 79 -2.66 -14.91 -14.25
CA ASP A 79 -1.64 -14.48 -15.21
C ASP A 79 -1.76 -13.00 -15.61
N THR A 80 -2.59 -12.24 -14.90
CA THR A 80 -2.91 -10.84 -15.20
C THR A 80 -2.56 -9.91 -14.04
N LEU A 81 -2.01 -8.74 -14.38
CA LEU A 81 -1.78 -7.64 -13.46
C LEU A 81 -2.69 -6.48 -13.88
N THR A 82 -3.69 -6.17 -13.05
CA THR A 82 -4.48 -4.94 -13.18
C THR A 82 -3.75 -3.83 -12.44
N HIS A 83 -3.32 -2.78 -13.14
CA HIS A 83 -2.77 -1.59 -12.50
C HIS A 83 -3.82 -0.92 -11.61
N LEU A 84 -3.43 -0.54 -10.40
CA LEU A 84 -4.32 0.14 -9.45
C LEU A 84 -3.92 1.61 -9.32
N ILE A 85 -2.65 1.86 -9.00
CA ILE A 85 -2.12 3.22 -8.84
C ILE A 85 -0.61 3.24 -9.00
N THR A 86 -0.08 4.39 -9.42
CA THR A 86 1.35 4.73 -9.35
C THR A 86 1.52 5.99 -8.53
N PHE A 87 2.32 5.93 -7.48
CA PHE A 87 2.85 7.10 -6.81
C PHE A 87 4.13 7.54 -7.50
N THR A 88 4.30 8.85 -7.65
CA THR A 88 5.56 9.46 -8.09
C THR A 88 6.17 10.20 -6.91
N SER A 89 7.43 9.95 -6.61
CA SER A 89 8.16 10.62 -5.53
C SER A 89 9.66 10.59 -5.78
N THR A 90 10.38 11.56 -5.23
CA THR A 90 11.84 11.50 -5.15
C THR A 90 12.21 10.74 -3.87
N PHE A 91 12.46 9.44 -4.01
CA PHE A 91 12.83 8.63 -2.85
C PHE A 91 14.25 8.94 -2.38
N THR A 92 14.40 9.32 -1.12
CA THR A 92 15.67 9.81 -0.56
C THR A 92 16.38 8.79 0.33
N GLU A 93 15.67 7.76 0.78
CA GLU A 93 16.21 6.72 1.67
C GLU A 93 15.52 5.37 1.43
N PRO A 94 16.20 4.23 1.67
CA PRO A 94 15.65 2.91 1.37
C PRO A 94 14.22 2.69 1.88
N LEU A 95 13.40 2.08 1.03
CA LEU A 95 12.02 1.72 1.35
C LEU A 95 11.94 0.32 1.95
N TYR A 96 11.14 0.18 3.00
CA TYR A 96 10.88 -1.07 3.70
C TYR A 96 9.41 -1.45 3.55
N PRO A 97 9.10 -2.72 3.18
CA PRO A 97 7.73 -3.21 3.18
C PRO A 97 7.10 -3.11 4.58
N GLY A 98 5.83 -2.75 4.63
CA GLY A 98 5.04 -2.64 5.85
C GLY A 98 3.63 -3.15 5.64
N PHE A 99 3.06 -3.75 6.68
CA PHE A 99 1.73 -4.34 6.66
C PHE A 99 0.95 -3.95 7.91
N TRP A 100 -0.36 -3.75 7.77
CA TRP A 100 -1.28 -3.61 8.88
C TRP A 100 -2.47 -4.55 8.67
N VAL A 101 -2.83 -5.29 9.71
CA VAL A 101 -3.97 -6.23 9.70
C VAL A 101 -4.98 -5.75 10.75
N PHE A 102 -6.20 -5.44 10.33
CA PHE A 102 -7.18 -4.74 11.21
C PHE A 102 -8.01 -5.66 12.09
N ASP A 103 -8.29 -6.88 11.63
CA ASP A 103 -9.25 -7.78 12.26
C ASP A 103 -8.58 -9.13 12.59
N CYS A 104 -9.05 -9.79 13.64
CA CYS A 104 -8.60 -11.11 14.08
C CYS A 104 -8.72 -12.19 12.99
N ALA A 105 -9.66 -12.03 12.06
CA ALA A 105 -9.84 -12.94 10.93
C ALA A 105 -9.12 -12.51 9.64
N SER A 106 -8.44 -11.36 9.63
CA SER A 106 -7.65 -10.91 8.47
C SER A 106 -6.24 -11.50 8.54
N SER A 107 -5.62 -11.78 7.39
CA SER A 107 -4.24 -12.24 7.31
C SER A 107 -3.54 -11.74 6.05
N VAL A 108 -2.22 -11.70 6.10
CA VAL A 108 -1.35 -11.39 4.95
C VAL A 108 -0.32 -12.50 4.84
N SER A 109 -0.12 -13.02 3.64
CA SER A 109 0.98 -13.93 3.32
C SER A 109 1.87 -13.30 2.25
N LEU A 110 3.17 -13.46 2.39
CA LEU A 110 4.16 -13.05 1.40
C LEU A 110 4.65 -14.29 0.64
N LYS A 111 4.95 -14.09 -0.64
CA LYS A 111 5.62 -15.05 -1.51
C LYS A 111 6.96 -14.48 -1.95
#